data_AF-A0A3S9QHA5-F1
#
_entry.id   AF-A0A3S9QHA5-F1
#
_cell.length_a   1.000
_cell.length_b   1.000
_cell.length_c   1.000
_cell.angle_alpha   90.00
_cell.angle_beta   90.00
_cell.angle_gamma   90.00
#
_symmetry.space_group_name_H-M   'P 1'
#
loop_
_entity.id
_entity.type
_entity.pdbx_description
1 polymer ?
#
loop_
_entity_poly.entity_id
_entity_poly.type
_entity_poly.pdbx_seq_one_letter_code
_entity_poly.pdbx_strand_id
1 'polypeptide(L)' 'MEYKITQSASPVFAATITKELKLARSTTYNILQALSAKGVLHKVPIITIDRAWGD' A
#
# COMPACT_ATOMS: atom_id res chain seq x y z
N MET A 1 -13.96 10.30 -16.40
CA MET A 1 -14.26 9.60 -15.13
C MET A 1 -13.06 9.82 -14.23
N GLU A 2 -13.22 10.63 -13.19
CA GLU A 2 -12.16 10.87 -12.20
C GLU A 2 -12.14 9.68 -11.24
N TYR A 3 -11.03 8.94 -11.19
CA TYR A 3 -10.87 7.82 -10.28
C TYR A 3 -10.47 8.39 -8.91
N LYS A 4 -11.43 8.46 -7.99
CA LYS A 4 -11.18 8.91 -6.61
C LYS A 4 -10.32 7.87 -5.90
N ILE A 5 -9.01 8.11 -5.78
CA ILE A 5 -8.11 7.26 -5.01
C ILE A 5 -8.39 7.54 -3.53
N THR A 6 -8.98 6.57 -2.82
CA THR A 6 -9.15 6.66 -1.37
C THR A 6 -7.79 6.61 -0.71
N GLN A 7 -7.33 7.75 -0.20
CA GLN A 7 -6.12 7.81 0.60
C GLN A 7 -6.43 7.28 2.00
N SER A 8 -5.79 6.17 2.38
CA SER A 8 -5.79 5.75 3.78
C SER A 8 -4.95 6.75 4.58
N ALA A 9 -5.42 7.15 5.75
CA ALA A 9 -4.72 8.10 6.63
C ALA A 9 -3.32 7.61 7.02
N SER A 10 -3.07 6.31 6.93
CA SER A 10 -1.79 5.68 7.26
C SER A 10 -1.34 4.72 6.16
N PRO A 11 -0.03 4.64 5.87
CA PRO A 11 0.49 3.63 4.97
C PRO A 11 0.21 2.23 5.53
N VAL A 12 -0.32 1.35 4.69
CA VAL A 12 -0.67 -0.02 5.09
C VAL A 12 0.46 -0.98 4.69
N PHE A 13 0.91 -1.81 5.64
CA PHE A 13 1.93 -2.82 5.36
C PHE A 13 1.36 -3.97 4.52
N ALA A 14 2.14 -4.45 3.56
CA ALA A 14 1.79 -5.63 2.75
C ALA A 14 1.50 -6.88 3.60
N ALA A 15 2.14 -7.01 4.77
CA ALA A 15 1.87 -8.08 5.72
C ALA A 15 0.47 -8.00 6.33
N THR A 16 -0.01 -6.80 6.65
CA THR A 16 -1.38 -6.57 7.11
C THR A 16 -2.37 -6.93 6.02
N ILE A 17 -2.14 -6.49 4.78
CA ILE A 17 -2.98 -6.83 3.63
C ILE A 17 -3.03 -8.35 3.41
N THR A 18 -1.89 -9.04 3.56
CA THR A 18 -1.83 -10.50 3.42
C THR A 18 -2.73 -11.21 4.45
N LYS A 19 -2.76 -10.71 5.70
CA LYS A 19 -3.62 -11.27 6.76
C LYS A 19 -5.10 -11.02 6.47
N GLU A 20 -5.45 -9.81 6.07
CA GLU A 20 -6.85 -9.43 5.79
C GLU A 20 -7.43 -10.20 4.61
N LEU A 21 -6.65 -10.36 3.52
CA LEU A 21 -7.09 -11.08 2.33
C LEU A 21 -7.09 -12.60 2.52
N LYS A 22 -6.48 -13.13 3.58
CA LYS A 22 -6.30 -14.57 3.84
C LYS A 22 -5.71 -15.33 2.64
N LEU A 23 -4.85 -14.66 1.87
CA LEU A 23 -4.17 -15.23 0.70
C LEU A 23 -2.75 -15.63 1.05
N ALA A 24 -2.19 -16.55 0.27
CA ALA A 24 -0.77 -16.88 0.33
C ALA A 24 0.08 -15.62 0.11
N ARG A 25 1.19 -15.52 0.83
CA ARG A 25 2.08 -14.35 0.77
C ARG A 25 2.54 -14.05 -0.66
N SER A 26 2.95 -15.07 -1.42
CA SER A 26 3.35 -14.92 -2.82
C SER A 26 2.23 -14.31 -3.68
N THR A 27 1.01 -14.81 -3.55
CA THR A 27 -0.17 -14.30 -4.27
C THR A 27 -0.46 -12.84 -3.92
N THR A 28 -0.45 -12.49 -2.63
CA THR A 28 -0.67 -11.11 -2.20
C THR A 28 0.40 -10.18 -2.77
N TYR A 29 1.68 -10.56 -2.74
CA TYR A 29 2.75 -9.74 -3.29
C TYR A 29 2.64 -9.58 -4.81
N ASN A 30 2.20 -10.60 -5.55
CA ASN A 30 1.94 -10.48 -6.99
C ASN A 30 0.82 -9.49 -7.28
N ILE A 31 -0.27 -9.54 -6.51
CA ILE A 31 -1.39 -8.59 -6.65
C ILE A 31 -0.93 -7.17 -6.33
N LEU A 32 -0.22 -6.96 -5.21
CA LEU A 32 0.27 -5.64 -4.82
C LEU A 32 1.23 -5.05 -5.86
N GLN A 33 2.11 -5.87 -6.44
CA GLN A 33 2.98 -5.44 -7.54
C GLN A 33 2.20 -5.06 -8.78
N ALA A 34 1.22 -5.88 -9.19
CA ALA A 34 0.38 -5.58 -10.37
C ALA A 34 -0.44 -4.30 -10.18
N LEU A 35 -0.98 -4.07 -8.98
CA LEU A 35 -1.73 -2.86 -8.65
C LEU A 35 -0.82 -1.63 -8.56
N SER A 36 0.41 -1.78 -8.07
CA SER A 36 1.40 -0.71 -8.06
C SER A 36 1.83 -0.32 -9.48
N ALA A 37 2.09 -1.30 -10.34
CA ALA A 37 2.45 -1.07 -11.75
C ALA A 37 1.32 -0.36 -12.53
N LYS A 38 0.06 -0.56 -12.14
CA LYS A 38 -1.10 0.13 -12.71
C LYS A 38 -1.35 1.52 -12.13
N GLY A 39 -0.54 1.98 -11.17
CA GLY A 39 -0.71 3.27 -10.50
C GLY A 39 -1.90 3.30 -9.52
N VAL A 40 -2.46 2.14 -9.17
CA VAL A 40 -3.55 2.04 -8.18
C VAL A 40 -3.00 2.14 -6.76
N LEU A 41 -1.79 1.60 -6.52
CA LEU A 41 -1.11 1.65 -5.24
C LEU A 41 0.24 2.38 -5.37
N HIS A 42 0.48 3.32 -4.45
CA HIS A 42 1.77 3.98 -4.32
C HIS A 42 2.55 3.36 -3.17
N LYS A 43 3.73 2.83 -3.46
CA LYS A 43 4.63 2.29 -2.44
C LYS A 43 5.33 3.45 -1.73
N VAL A 44 5.03 3.64 -0.44
CA VAL A 44 5.69 4.65 0.39
C VAL A 44 6.92 4.03 1.06
N PRO A 45 8.13 4.60 0.90
CA PRO A 45 9.31 4.14 1.63
C PRO A 45 9.15 4.45 3.13
N ILE A 46 9.33 3.42 3.97
CA ILE A 46 9.12 3.45 5.45
C ILE A 46 9.97 4.55 6.13
N ILE A 47 11.06 4.96 5.48
CA ILE A 47 11.98 6.02 5.93
C ILE A 47 11.31 7.42 6.05
N THR A 48 10.14 7.63 5.44
CA THR A 48 9.51 8.97 5.34
C THR A 48 8.49 9.24 6.45
N ILE A 49 8.11 8.23 7.24
CA ILE A 49 7.06 8.41 8.28
C ILE A 49 7.61 9.18 9.49
N ASP A 50 8.94 9.21 9.68
CA ASP A 50 9.62 9.91 10.77
C ASP A 50 9.75 11.44 10.56
N ARG A 51 9.65 11.92 9.31
CA ARG A 51 9.83 13.35 8.96
C ARG A 51 8.51 14.10 8.68
N ALA A 52 7.41 13.68 9.28
CA ALA A 52 6.11 14.34 9.12
C ALA A 52 5.50 14.83 10.44
N TRP A 53 6.23 14.77 11.55
CA TRP A 53 5.82 15.27 12.87
C TRP A 53 6.96 16.08 13.50
N GLY A 54 7.31 17.21 12.89
CA GLY A 54 8.37 18.08 13.38
C GLY A 54 8.57 19.31 12.51
N ASP A 55 7.55 20.19 12.48
CA ASP A 55 7.69 21.65 12.45
C ASP A 55 6.50 22.24 13.22
#